data_AF-A0A936SY71-F1
#
_entry.id   AF-A0A936SY71-F1
#
_cell.length_a   1.000
_cell.length_b   1.000
_cell.length_c   1.000
_cell.angle_alpha   90.00
_cell.angle_beta   90.00
_cell.angle_gamma   90.00
#
_symmetry.space_group_name_H-M   'P 1'
#
loop_
_entity.id
_entity.type
_entity.pdbx_description
1 polymer ?
#
loop_
_entity_poly.entity_id
_entity_poly.type
_entity_poly.pdbx_seq_one_letter_code
_entity_poly.pdbx_strand_id
1 'polypeptide(L)'
;MELGIDVGDLDEVYQLDSPGTVSSLAQRLGRSGRRAGTRPEMTFLLDGPETLLVALAVTERFSQGWIEDVRLSTRLWSVLVHQIFANLLEAGGLTRGSLVERLRFVPSFTGFSDEELFGLVDHLVAEGWLDAADGVLVLGRRAEQRFGAKNFHKLYSVFETGETLVVRHGNTLVGTLDRWFVLMLSSSRPMFRLAGRSWKIVDMDLSRGVLRVVPAPSGGNAAMVGANGGLWATGMRADAELVKIGSRAGGARRDVRDVARACAEAPS
;
A
#
# COMPACT_ATOMS: atom_id res chain seq x y z
N MET A 1 3.96 -7.89 7.46
CA MET A 1 2.66 -8.00 8.16
C MET A 1 2.57 -6.86 9.17
N GLU A 2 2.16 -5.68 8.71
CA GLU A 2 2.11 -4.46 9.55
C GLU A 2 0.73 -4.22 10.15
N LEU A 3 -0.30 -4.75 9.48
CA LEU A 3 -1.68 -4.69 9.94
C LEU A 3 -1.81 -5.45 11.27
N GLY A 4 -2.74 -4.99 12.12
CA GLY A 4 -3.03 -5.47 13.48
C GLY A 4 -3.34 -6.95 13.67
N ILE A 5 -3.09 -7.80 12.68
CA ILE A 5 -3.32 -9.24 12.76
C ILE A 5 -2.41 -9.86 13.83
N ASP A 6 -3.04 -10.58 14.75
CA ASP A 6 -2.34 -11.33 15.77
C ASP A 6 -1.87 -12.64 15.16
N VAL A 7 -0.55 -12.81 15.07
CA VAL A 7 0.10 -13.99 14.48
C VAL A 7 0.70 -14.86 15.58
N GLY A 8 0.37 -14.57 16.85
CA GLY A 8 1.00 -15.16 18.02
C GLY A 8 2.31 -14.47 18.41
N ASP A 9 3.04 -15.12 19.31
CA ASP A 9 4.29 -14.60 19.87
C ASP A 9 5.47 -14.93 18.95
N LEU A 10 6.09 -13.90 18.36
CA LEU A 10 7.36 -14.06 17.65
C LEU A 10 8.53 -13.77 18.59
N ASP A 11 9.60 -14.55 18.48
CA ASP A 11 10.84 -14.30 19.22
C ASP A 11 11.71 -13.27 18.50
N GLU A 12 11.76 -13.28 17.16
CA GLU A 12 12.58 -12.38 16.35
C GLU A 12 11.89 -12.03 15.01
N VAL A 13 12.10 -10.81 14.51
CA VAL A 13 11.65 -10.37 13.19
C VAL A 13 12.83 -10.25 12.21
N TYR A 14 12.75 -10.93 11.07
CA TYR A 14 13.70 -10.75 9.97
C TYR A 14 13.07 -9.87 8.90
N GLN A 15 13.73 -8.76 8.61
CA GLN A 15 13.26 -7.72 7.73
C GLN A 15 14.19 -7.63 6.51
N LEU A 16 13.64 -7.86 5.32
CA LEU A 16 14.35 -7.63 4.06
C LEU A 16 14.39 -6.11 3.79
N ASP A 17 15.58 -5.59 3.54
CA ASP A 17 15.95 -4.16 3.54
C ASP A 17 15.50 -3.39 4.79
N SER A 18 15.44 -2.06 4.70
CA SER A 18 14.96 -1.21 5.78
C SER A 18 13.45 -0.92 5.64
N PRO A 19 12.68 -0.84 6.75
CA PRO A 19 11.37 -0.22 6.72
C PRO A 19 11.45 1.23 6.21
N GLY A 20 10.52 1.64 5.35
CA GLY A 20 10.53 3.00 4.80
C GLY A 20 10.12 4.10 5.80
N THR A 21 9.57 3.74 6.97
CA THR A 21 9.13 4.66 8.03
C THR A 21 9.44 4.11 9.41
N VAL A 22 9.57 5.01 10.39
CA VAL A 22 9.78 4.69 11.81
C VAL A 22 8.54 4.07 12.42
N SER A 23 7.35 4.54 12.05
CA SER A 23 6.07 3.91 12.41
C SER A 23 6.00 2.45 11.95
N SER A 24 6.45 2.15 10.73
CA SER A 24 6.54 0.77 10.20
C SER A 24 7.53 -0.08 11.01
N LEU A 25 8.72 0.45 11.29
CA LEU A 25 9.70 -0.20 12.16
C LEU A 25 9.09 -0.54 13.53
N ALA A 26 8.46 0.43 14.20
CA ALA A 26 7.85 0.26 15.51
C ALA A 26 6.75 -0.82 15.50
N GLN A 27 5.86 -0.79 14.50
CA GLN A 27 4.78 -1.77 14.35
C GLN A 27 5.30 -3.18 14.11
N ARG A 28 6.35 -3.33 13.29
CA ARG A 28 6.96 -4.63 12.99
C ARG A 28 7.76 -5.15 14.19
N LEU A 29 8.54 -4.29 14.86
CA LEU A 29 9.33 -4.65 16.04
C LEU A 29 8.43 -5.11 17.19
N GLY A 30 7.30 -4.43 17.40
CA GLY A 30 6.27 -4.79 18.39
C GLY A 30 5.53 -6.12 18.11
N ARG A 31 5.90 -6.85 17.05
CA ARG A 31 5.47 -8.23 16.83
C ARG A 31 6.36 -9.25 17.54
N SER A 32 7.57 -8.85 17.93
CA SER A 32 8.50 -9.69 18.69
C SER A 32 8.53 -9.33 20.17
N GLY A 33 8.95 -10.27 21.01
CA GLY A 33 9.31 -10.00 22.40
C GLY A 33 8.12 -9.61 23.29
N ARG A 34 6.93 -10.18 23.06
CA ARG A 34 5.71 -9.91 23.83
C ARG A 34 5.62 -10.65 25.17
N ARG A 35 6.47 -11.66 25.39
CA ARG A 35 6.47 -12.46 26.62
C ARG A 35 7.23 -11.76 27.74
N ALA A 36 6.78 -11.97 28.98
CA ALA A 36 7.51 -11.52 30.15
C ALA A 36 8.95 -12.07 30.14
N GLY A 37 9.94 -11.19 30.29
CA GLY A 37 11.36 -11.55 30.25
C GLY A 37 11.97 -11.63 28.84
N THR A 38 11.17 -11.44 27.78
CA THR A 38 11.69 -11.31 26.40
C THR A 38 11.86 -9.83 26.01
N ARG A 39 12.69 -9.57 25.01
CA ARG A 39 12.90 -8.23 24.45
C ARG A 39 12.53 -8.26 22.97
N PRO A 40 11.93 -7.18 22.43
CA PRO A 40 11.72 -7.07 21.00
C PRO A 40 13.05 -7.13 20.25
N GLU A 41 13.14 -7.98 19.24
CA GLU A 41 14.32 -8.15 18.40
C GLU A 41 13.96 -8.11 16.92
N MET A 42 14.74 -7.36 16.15
CA MET A 42 14.62 -7.32 14.71
C MET A 42 16.00 -7.30 14.05
N THR A 43 16.15 -8.09 12.99
CA THR A 43 17.35 -8.13 12.15
C THR A 43 17.00 -7.67 10.74
N PHE A 44 17.74 -6.68 10.24
CA PHE A 44 17.71 -6.19 8.87
C PHE A 44 18.66 -7.00 7.98
N LEU A 45 18.20 -7.30 6.77
CA LEU A 45 18.93 -7.97 5.70
C LEU A 45 19.05 -6.97 4.55
N LEU A 46 20.15 -6.22 4.50
CA LEU A 46 20.29 -5.06 3.62
C LEU A 46 20.98 -5.42 2.31
N ASP A 47 20.43 -4.98 1.18
CA ASP A 47 20.97 -5.27 -0.16
C ASP A 47 21.99 -4.23 -0.68
N GLY A 48 22.22 -3.13 0.06
CA GLY A 48 23.22 -2.12 -0.34
C GLY A 48 23.30 -0.86 0.52
N PRO A 49 24.22 0.07 0.18
CA PRO A 49 24.51 1.26 0.99
C PRO A 49 23.30 2.19 1.16
N GLU A 50 22.42 2.30 0.15
CA GLU A 50 21.20 3.11 0.26
C GLU A 50 20.25 2.55 1.32
N THR A 51 20.04 1.23 1.33
CA THR A 51 19.19 0.56 2.32
C THR A 51 19.80 0.64 3.73
N LEU A 52 21.13 0.65 3.84
CA LEU A 52 21.84 0.89 5.10
C LEU A 52 21.64 2.31 5.61
N LEU A 53 21.73 3.33 4.75
CA LEU A 53 21.45 4.72 5.13
C LEU A 53 20.02 4.88 5.67
N VAL A 54 19.03 4.29 5.00
CA VAL A 54 17.65 4.31 5.47
C VAL A 54 17.53 3.58 6.80
N ALA A 55 18.14 2.40 6.95
CA ALA A 55 18.16 1.63 8.20
C ALA A 55 18.73 2.42 9.37
N LEU A 56 19.83 3.14 9.15
CA LEU A 56 20.43 4.00 10.15
C LEU A 56 19.48 5.13 10.55
N ALA A 57 18.93 5.85 9.56
CA ALA A 57 18.03 6.97 9.80
C ALA A 57 16.77 6.56 10.59
N VAL A 58 16.10 5.46 10.19
CA VAL A 58 14.88 5.01 10.88
C VAL A 58 15.18 4.49 12.28
N THR A 59 16.33 3.83 12.49
CA THR A 59 16.71 3.31 13.80
C THR A 59 17.12 4.42 14.76
N GLU A 60 17.86 5.41 14.26
CA GLU A 60 18.26 6.57 15.06
C GLU A 60 17.01 7.32 15.54
N ARG A 61 16.09 7.65 14.63
CA ARG A 61 14.84 8.34 14.95
C ARG A 61 13.96 7.55 15.91
N PHE A 62 13.84 6.24 15.70
CA PHE A 62 13.12 5.35 16.62
C PHE A 62 13.72 5.39 18.03
N SER A 63 15.05 5.36 18.14
CA SER A 63 15.74 5.40 19.44
C SER A 63 15.58 6.73 20.17
N GLN A 64 15.25 7.80 19.45
CA GLN A 64 14.92 9.13 20.00
C GLN A 64 13.43 9.24 20.38
N GLY A 65 12.64 8.18 20.22
CA GLY A 65 11.20 8.17 20.50
C GLY A 65 10.37 8.95 19.47
N TRP A 66 10.94 9.24 18.29
CA TRP A 66 10.26 9.97 17.23
C TRP A 66 9.51 9.02 16.29
N ILE A 67 8.31 9.43 15.85
CA ILE A 67 7.55 8.78 14.77
C ILE A 67 7.04 9.88 13.82
N GLU A 68 6.74 9.52 12.58
CA GLU A 68 6.18 10.48 11.62
C GLU A 68 4.82 11.01 12.07
N ASP A 69 4.56 12.30 11.82
CA ASP A 69 3.24 12.90 12.01
C ASP A 69 2.23 12.35 10.99
N VAL A 70 1.00 12.10 11.45
CA VAL A 70 -0.13 11.82 10.55
C VAL A 70 -0.64 13.13 9.99
N ARG A 71 -0.23 13.46 8.76
CA ARG A 71 -0.73 14.64 8.05
C ARG A 71 -2.11 14.38 7.48
N LEU A 72 -3.13 14.94 8.10
CA LEU A 72 -4.48 14.96 7.55
C LEU A 72 -4.58 16.08 6.51
N SER A 73 -5.04 15.73 5.30
CA SER A 73 -5.44 16.74 4.32
C SER A 73 -6.87 17.19 4.63
N THR A 74 -7.06 18.50 4.73
CA THR A 74 -8.36 19.14 4.97
C THR A 74 -9.09 19.50 3.66
N ARG A 75 -8.47 19.21 2.51
CA ARG A 75 -8.98 19.55 1.18
C ARG A 75 -8.86 18.39 0.20
N LEU A 76 -9.63 17.32 0.42
CA LEU A 76 -9.66 16.12 -0.44
C LEU A 76 -10.82 16.18 -1.45
N TRP A 77 -10.62 16.85 -2.59
CA TRP A 77 -11.66 17.06 -3.61
C TRP A 77 -12.26 15.76 -4.18
N SER A 78 -11.43 14.77 -4.53
CA SER A 78 -11.91 13.50 -5.09
C SER A 78 -12.77 12.73 -4.10
N VAL A 79 -12.36 12.72 -2.83
CA VAL A 79 -13.10 12.08 -1.74
C VAL A 79 -14.38 12.87 -1.44
N LEU A 80 -14.35 14.19 -1.51
CA LEU A 80 -15.53 15.04 -1.35
C LEU A 80 -16.61 14.72 -2.40
N VAL A 81 -16.24 14.68 -3.68
CA VAL A 81 -17.18 14.31 -4.77
C VAL A 81 -17.71 12.89 -4.57
N HIS A 82 -16.84 11.94 -4.21
CA HIS A 82 -17.27 10.58 -3.88
C HIS A 82 -18.29 10.57 -2.74
N GLN A 83 -18.03 11.31 -1.65
CA GLN A 83 -18.93 11.37 -0.50
C GLN A 83 -20.26 12.06 -0.82
N ILE A 84 -20.27 13.04 -1.74
CA ILE A 84 -21.53 13.61 -2.26
C ILE A 84 -22.37 12.51 -2.91
N PHE A 85 -21.78 11.72 -3.81
CA PHE A 85 -22.52 10.64 -4.49
C PHE A 85 -23.01 9.57 -3.51
N ALA A 86 -22.16 9.17 -2.56
CA ALA A 86 -22.51 8.17 -1.55
C ALA A 86 -23.67 8.64 -0.65
N ASN A 87 -23.64 9.90 -0.18
CA ASN A 87 -24.70 10.45 0.67
C ASN A 87 -26.05 10.53 -0.05
N LEU A 88 -26.05 10.93 -1.33
CA LEU A 88 -27.28 11.01 -2.13
C LEU A 88 -27.84 9.61 -2.43
N LEU A 89 -26.96 8.64 -2.69
CA LEU A 89 -27.36 7.24 -2.90
C LEU A 89 -27.96 6.63 -1.62
N GLU A 90 -27.34 6.87 -0.46
CA GLU A 90 -27.82 6.38 0.83
C GLU A 90 -29.19 6.96 1.20
N ALA A 91 -29.35 8.28 1.07
CA ALA A 91 -30.57 8.97 1.49
C ALA A 91 -31.70 8.88 0.46
N GLY A 92 -31.42 8.46 -0.79
CA GLY A 92 -32.36 8.54 -1.91
C GLY A 92 -32.62 9.97 -2.40
N GLY A 93 -31.90 10.95 -1.86
CA GLY A 93 -31.99 12.37 -2.20
C GLY A 93 -31.85 13.27 -0.97
N LEU A 94 -31.24 14.44 -1.15
CA LEU A 94 -31.02 15.42 -0.07
C LEU A 94 -31.21 16.84 -0.59
N THR A 95 -31.65 17.76 0.29
CA THR A 95 -31.54 19.18 -0.04
C THR A 95 -30.08 19.61 -0.07
N ARG A 96 -29.77 20.69 -0.80
CA ARG A 96 -28.42 21.29 -0.84
C ARG A 96 -27.87 21.59 0.56
N GLY A 97 -28.69 22.20 1.41
CA GLY A 97 -28.30 22.54 2.78
C GLY A 97 -28.00 21.30 3.63
N SER A 98 -28.87 20.28 3.55
CA SER A 98 -28.65 19.03 4.29
C SER A 98 -27.40 18.28 3.83
N LEU A 99 -27.10 18.30 2.52
CA LEU A 99 -25.88 17.69 1.98
C LEU A 99 -24.62 18.40 2.51
N VAL A 100 -24.56 19.73 2.42
CA VAL A 100 -23.43 20.52 2.92
C VAL A 100 -23.25 20.33 4.42
N GLU A 101 -24.34 20.32 5.18
CA GLU A 101 -24.31 20.09 6.63
C GLU A 101 -23.73 18.71 7.00
N ARG A 102 -24.02 17.65 6.24
CA ARG A 102 -23.40 16.34 6.48
C ARG A 102 -21.90 16.35 6.23
N LEU A 103 -21.45 17.05 5.19
CA LEU A 103 -20.05 17.06 4.77
C LEU A 103 -19.16 17.91 5.69
N ARG A 104 -19.69 18.99 6.28
CA ARG A 104 -18.91 19.93 7.11
C ARG A 104 -18.26 19.31 8.34
N PHE A 105 -18.81 18.22 8.86
CA PHE A 105 -18.32 17.56 10.08
C PHE A 105 -17.16 16.60 9.83
N VAL A 106 -16.82 16.35 8.56
CA VAL A 106 -15.71 15.48 8.21
C VAL A 106 -14.40 16.26 8.30
N PRO A 107 -13.41 15.86 9.13
CA PRO A 107 -12.16 16.59 9.30
C PRO A 107 -11.44 16.90 7.98
N SER A 108 -11.52 15.96 7.02
CA SER A 108 -10.91 16.10 5.69
C SER A 108 -11.58 17.09 4.74
N PHE A 109 -12.73 17.67 5.13
CA PHE A 109 -13.47 18.66 4.35
C PHE A 109 -13.55 20.03 5.05
N THR A 110 -12.97 20.17 6.25
CA THR A 110 -12.97 21.43 7.02
C THR A 110 -12.21 22.56 6.34
N GLY A 111 -11.38 22.25 5.35
CA GLY A 111 -10.64 23.24 4.59
C GLY A 111 -11.45 23.88 3.46
N PHE A 112 -12.69 23.44 3.18
CA PHE A 112 -13.57 24.02 2.16
C PHE A 112 -14.52 25.05 2.75
N SER A 113 -14.73 26.18 2.06
CA SER A 113 -15.79 27.12 2.43
C SER A 113 -17.16 26.65 1.94
N ASP A 114 -18.23 27.19 2.53
CA ASP A 114 -19.60 26.88 2.09
C ASP A 114 -19.80 27.29 0.62
N GLU A 115 -19.25 28.44 0.20
CA GLU A 115 -19.31 28.89 -1.20
C GLU A 115 -18.64 27.89 -2.15
N GLU A 116 -17.52 27.29 -1.74
CA GLU A 116 -16.84 26.25 -2.54
C GLU A 116 -17.67 24.97 -2.61
N LEU A 117 -18.32 24.57 -1.51
CA LEU A 117 -19.17 23.38 -1.47
C LEU A 117 -20.44 23.57 -2.30
N PHE A 118 -21.12 24.69 -2.16
CA PHE A 118 -22.29 25.02 -2.99
C PHE A 118 -21.90 25.16 -4.47
N GLY A 119 -20.78 25.82 -4.77
CA GLY A 119 -20.26 25.95 -6.13
C GLY A 119 -19.91 24.60 -6.76
N LEU A 120 -19.35 23.67 -5.98
CA LEU A 120 -19.11 22.30 -6.44
C LEU A 120 -20.43 21.58 -6.76
N VAL A 121 -21.43 21.68 -5.89
CA VAL A 121 -22.75 21.08 -6.13
C VAL A 121 -23.39 21.65 -7.40
N ASP A 122 -23.32 22.97 -7.59
CA ASP A 122 -23.80 23.64 -8.81
C ASP A 122 -23.08 23.13 -10.05
N HIS A 123 -21.75 23.00 -9.99
CA HIS A 123 -20.96 22.45 -11.07
C HIS A 123 -21.36 21.00 -11.40
N LEU A 124 -21.56 20.15 -10.38
CA LEU A 124 -21.97 18.76 -10.57
C LEU A 124 -23.38 18.64 -11.17
N VAL A 125 -24.29 19.56 -10.83
CA VAL A 125 -25.61 19.64 -11.47
C VAL A 125 -25.48 20.07 -12.93
N ALA A 126 -24.71 21.12 -13.21
CA ALA A 126 -24.50 21.63 -14.57
C ALA A 126 -23.88 20.57 -15.51
N GLU A 127 -22.99 19.73 -14.99
CA GLU A 127 -22.33 18.64 -15.73
C GLU A 127 -23.16 17.34 -15.82
N GLY A 128 -24.37 17.33 -15.26
CA GLY A 128 -25.29 16.19 -15.26
C GLY A 128 -24.88 15.02 -14.36
N TRP A 129 -23.97 15.25 -13.41
CA TRP A 129 -23.63 14.28 -12.37
C TRP A 129 -24.68 14.20 -11.28
N LEU A 130 -25.36 15.32 -11.00
CA LEU A 130 -26.48 15.43 -10.10
C LEU A 130 -27.68 16.00 -10.86
N ASP A 131 -28.89 15.59 -10.46
CA ASP A 131 -30.12 16.25 -10.89
C ASP A 131 -30.77 16.92 -9.68
N ALA A 132 -31.46 18.04 -9.91
CA ALA A 132 -32.16 18.79 -8.87
C ALA A 132 -33.63 18.98 -9.26
N ALA A 133 -34.54 18.53 -8.40
CA ALA A 133 -35.98 18.72 -8.55
C ALA A 133 -36.57 19.17 -7.22
N ASP A 134 -37.35 20.26 -7.23
CA ASP A 134 -37.98 20.83 -6.03
C ASP A 134 -37.03 21.05 -4.84
N GLY A 135 -35.78 21.43 -5.13
CA GLY A 135 -34.73 21.67 -4.13
C GLY A 135 -34.08 20.40 -3.57
N VAL A 136 -34.48 19.21 -4.01
CA VAL A 136 -33.88 17.92 -3.68
C VAL A 136 -32.88 17.53 -4.78
N LEU A 137 -31.66 17.22 -4.36
CA LEU A 137 -30.60 16.66 -5.19
C LEU A 137 -30.71 15.14 -5.21
N VAL A 138 -30.47 14.55 -6.37
CA VAL A 138 -30.30 13.10 -6.58
C VAL A 138 -29.12 12.85 -7.51
N LEU A 139 -28.69 11.59 -7.65
CA LEU A 139 -27.71 11.23 -8.67
C LEU A 139 -28.30 11.48 -10.06
N GLY A 140 -27.55 12.19 -10.89
CA GLY A 140 -27.95 12.51 -12.25
C GLY A 140 -27.60 11.38 -13.23
N ARG A 141 -28.10 11.52 -14.45
CA ARG A 141 -27.93 10.53 -15.53
C ARG A 141 -26.47 10.09 -15.74
N ARG A 142 -25.50 11.03 -15.67
CA ARG A 142 -24.08 10.71 -15.89
C ARG A 142 -23.51 9.83 -14.79
N ALA A 143 -23.92 10.06 -13.54
CA ALA A 143 -23.54 9.22 -12.41
C ALA A 143 -24.14 7.82 -12.53
N GLU A 144 -25.42 7.71 -12.89
CA GLU A 144 -26.09 6.42 -13.10
C GLU A 144 -25.44 5.60 -14.23
N GLN A 145 -25.14 6.23 -15.37
CA GLN A 145 -24.45 5.56 -16.48
C GLN A 145 -23.05 5.07 -16.09
N ARG A 146 -22.31 5.86 -15.29
CA ARG A 146 -20.93 5.54 -14.91
C ARG A 146 -20.85 4.50 -13.81
N PHE A 147 -21.77 4.55 -12.84
CA PHE A 147 -21.67 3.80 -11.58
C PHE A 147 -22.83 2.84 -11.32
N GLY A 148 -24.00 3.02 -11.93
CA GLY A 148 -25.23 2.26 -11.61
C GLY A 148 -25.14 0.74 -11.82
N ALA A 149 -24.17 0.26 -12.59
CA ALA A 149 -23.94 -1.17 -12.77
C ALA A 149 -23.62 -1.89 -11.45
N LYS A 150 -24.24 -3.07 -11.26
CA LYS A 150 -24.14 -3.89 -10.03
C LYS A 150 -24.43 -3.07 -8.76
N ASN A 151 -25.55 -2.35 -8.75
CA ASN A 151 -26.04 -1.57 -7.61
C ASN A 151 -24.99 -0.60 -7.05
N PHE A 152 -24.35 0.18 -7.93
CA PHE A 152 -23.37 1.20 -7.51
C PHE A 152 -22.15 0.69 -6.74
N HIS A 153 -21.79 -0.61 -6.84
CA HIS A 153 -20.66 -1.20 -6.10
C HIS A 153 -19.33 -0.43 -6.22
N LYS A 154 -19.10 0.27 -7.33
CA LYS A 154 -17.89 1.08 -7.56
C LYS A 154 -17.81 2.32 -6.66
N LEU A 155 -18.92 2.76 -6.08
CA LEU A 155 -18.98 3.88 -5.12
C LEU A 155 -18.83 3.42 -3.65
N TYR A 156 -18.63 2.12 -3.39
CA TYR A 156 -18.44 1.63 -2.02
C TYR A 156 -16.98 1.71 -1.57
N SER A 157 -16.05 1.96 -2.49
CA SER A 157 -14.63 2.10 -2.20
C SER A 157 -14.10 3.42 -2.73
N VAL A 158 -13.46 4.19 -1.84
CA VAL A 158 -12.73 5.43 -2.18
C VAL A 158 -11.34 5.13 -2.74
N PHE A 159 -10.86 3.89 -2.58
CA PHE A 159 -9.59 3.44 -3.10
C PHE A 159 -9.79 2.42 -4.21
N GLU A 160 -8.94 2.49 -5.23
CA GLU A 160 -8.82 1.41 -6.21
C GLU A 160 -8.02 0.28 -5.56
N THR A 161 -8.56 -0.94 -5.59
CA THR A 161 -7.74 -2.12 -5.33
C THR A 161 -6.95 -2.41 -6.60
N GLY A 162 -5.66 -2.70 -6.46
CA GLY A 162 -4.82 -3.06 -7.60
C GLY A 162 -5.47 -4.18 -8.40
N GLU A 163 -5.53 -4.02 -9.73
CA GLU A 163 -6.06 -5.07 -10.60
C GLU A 163 -5.18 -6.32 -10.48
N THR A 164 -5.80 -7.48 -10.27
CA THR A 164 -5.07 -8.74 -10.26
C THR A 164 -5.33 -9.54 -11.54
N LEU A 165 -4.28 -10.17 -12.04
CA LEU A 165 -4.33 -11.11 -13.16
C LEU A 165 -4.32 -12.54 -12.61
N VAL A 166 -5.23 -13.37 -13.13
CA VAL A 166 -5.28 -14.81 -12.84
C VAL A 166 -4.20 -15.52 -13.63
N VAL A 167 -3.27 -16.17 -12.93
CA VAL A 167 -2.16 -16.92 -13.54
C VAL A 167 -2.58 -18.36 -13.81
N ARG A 168 -2.45 -18.82 -15.06
CA ARG A 168 -2.79 -20.18 -15.47
C ARG A 168 -1.66 -20.87 -16.23
N HIS A 169 -1.49 -22.15 -15.96
CA HIS A 169 -0.70 -23.07 -16.77
C HIS A 169 -1.64 -24.09 -17.43
N GLY A 170 -1.86 -23.96 -18.74
CA GLY A 170 -2.94 -24.68 -19.41
C GLY A 170 -4.30 -24.39 -18.77
N ASN A 171 -4.98 -25.43 -18.30
CA ASN A 171 -6.26 -25.32 -17.58
C ASN A 171 -6.10 -25.23 -16.05
N THR A 172 -4.89 -25.27 -15.51
CA THR A 172 -4.65 -25.25 -14.06
C THR A 172 -4.46 -23.80 -13.57
N LEU A 173 -5.16 -23.44 -12.50
CA LEU A 173 -4.94 -22.20 -11.76
C LEU A 173 -3.63 -22.31 -10.98
N VAL A 174 -2.72 -21.36 -11.19
CA VAL A 174 -1.44 -21.26 -10.45
C VAL A 174 -1.59 -20.29 -9.28
N GLY A 175 -2.30 -19.18 -9.47
CA GLY A 175 -2.53 -18.15 -8.46
C GLY A 175 -2.95 -16.83 -9.09
N THR A 176 -2.68 -15.72 -8.40
CA THR A 176 -2.93 -14.37 -8.89
C THR A 176 -1.68 -13.52 -8.76
N LEU A 177 -1.55 -12.51 -9.64
CA LEU A 177 -0.51 -11.51 -9.58
C LEU A 177 -1.10 -10.12 -9.71
N ASP A 178 -0.46 -9.14 -9.09
CA ASP A 178 -0.76 -7.74 -9.37
C ASP A 178 -0.45 -7.42 -10.85
N ARG A 179 -1.37 -6.71 -11.51
CA ARG A 179 -1.25 -6.34 -12.94
C ARG A 179 -0.04 -5.46 -13.18
N TRP A 180 0.29 -4.56 -12.25
CA TRP A 180 1.39 -3.62 -12.43
C TRP A 180 2.74 -4.32 -12.34
N PHE A 181 2.88 -5.29 -11.41
CA PHE A 181 4.02 -6.20 -11.38
C PHE A 181 4.27 -6.89 -12.73
N VAL A 182 3.19 -7.42 -13.34
CA VAL A 182 3.27 -8.13 -14.62
C VAL A 182 3.70 -7.21 -15.77
N LEU A 183 3.17 -5.99 -15.83
CA LEU A 183 3.54 -4.97 -16.82
C LEU A 183 4.99 -4.49 -16.66
N MET A 184 5.54 -4.51 -15.45
CA MET A 184 6.94 -4.14 -15.21
C MET A 184 7.95 -5.22 -15.64
N LEU A 185 7.55 -6.49 -15.68
CA LEU A 185 8.43 -7.60 -16.11
C LEU A 185 8.70 -7.63 -17.62
N SER A 186 7.93 -6.91 -18.43
CA SER A 186 7.82 -7.18 -19.88
C SER A 186 9.00 -6.69 -20.73
N SER A 187 10.05 -6.10 -20.16
CA SER A 187 11.06 -5.40 -20.98
C SER A 187 12.34 -6.20 -21.29
N SER A 188 12.61 -7.34 -20.65
CA SER A 188 13.82 -8.12 -21.02
C SER A 188 13.83 -9.60 -20.62
N ARG A 189 13.11 -10.03 -19.57
CA ARG A 189 12.92 -11.44 -19.20
C ARG A 189 11.58 -11.64 -18.46
N PRO A 190 10.52 -12.14 -19.12
CA PRO A 190 9.19 -12.23 -18.52
C PRO A 190 9.06 -13.49 -17.66
N MET A 191 9.96 -13.64 -16.68
CA MET A 191 9.99 -14.75 -15.74
C MET A 191 9.76 -14.23 -14.32
N PHE A 192 9.00 -14.97 -13.53
CA PHE A 192 8.72 -14.64 -12.14
C PHE A 192 8.63 -15.90 -11.29
N ARG A 193 8.75 -15.75 -9.96
CA ARG A 193 8.43 -16.83 -9.03
C ARG A 193 7.08 -16.63 -8.37
N LEU A 194 6.28 -17.69 -8.35
CA LEU A 194 4.98 -17.76 -7.68
C LEU A 194 4.82 -19.15 -7.05
N ALA A 195 4.46 -19.19 -5.77
CA ALA A 195 4.37 -20.41 -4.96
C ALA A 195 5.65 -21.28 -5.02
N GLY A 196 6.82 -20.64 -4.95
CA GLY A 196 8.13 -21.31 -4.94
C GLY A 196 8.59 -21.88 -6.29
N ARG A 197 7.81 -21.73 -7.36
CA ARG A 197 8.15 -22.19 -8.71
C ARG A 197 8.42 -21.02 -9.64
N SER A 198 9.33 -21.21 -10.59
CA SER A 198 9.63 -20.21 -11.61
C SER A 198 8.71 -20.43 -12.82
N TRP A 199 8.15 -19.33 -13.32
CA TRP A 199 7.18 -19.31 -14.41
C TRP A 199 7.64 -18.32 -15.47
N LYS A 200 7.45 -18.67 -16.74
CA LYS A 200 7.66 -17.80 -17.89
C LYS A 200 6.31 -17.42 -18.47
N ILE A 201 6.09 -16.13 -18.68
CA ILE A 201 4.90 -15.61 -19.36
C ILE A 201 4.98 -15.98 -20.84
N VAL A 202 3.90 -16.57 -21.35
CA VAL A 202 3.76 -16.91 -22.78
C VAL A 202 2.67 -16.11 -23.48
N ASP A 203 1.65 -15.68 -22.74
CA ASP A 203 0.53 -14.89 -23.26
C ASP A 203 -0.13 -14.09 -22.13
N MET A 204 -0.67 -12.93 -22.48
CA MET A 204 -1.27 -11.98 -21.56
C MET A 204 -2.57 -11.42 -22.16
N ASP A 205 -3.70 -11.85 -21.61
CA ASP A 205 -5.01 -11.31 -21.94
C ASP A 205 -5.45 -10.32 -20.85
N LEU A 206 -5.05 -9.05 -21.04
CA LEU A 206 -5.38 -7.95 -20.14
C LEU A 206 -6.86 -7.61 -20.10
N SER A 207 -7.63 -7.98 -21.14
CA SER A 207 -9.07 -7.71 -21.21
C SER A 207 -9.86 -8.68 -20.33
N ARG A 208 -9.38 -9.93 -20.24
CA ARG A 208 -9.98 -10.98 -19.41
C ARG A 208 -9.30 -11.14 -18.05
N GLY A 209 -8.22 -10.40 -17.81
CA GLY A 209 -7.43 -10.49 -16.59
C GLY A 209 -6.72 -11.84 -16.43
N VAL A 210 -6.24 -12.44 -17.53
CA VAL A 210 -5.62 -13.78 -17.52
C VAL A 210 -4.17 -13.71 -18.00
N LEU A 211 -3.26 -14.28 -17.22
CA LEU A 211 -1.85 -14.46 -17.56
C LEU A 211 -1.57 -15.94 -17.78
N ARG A 212 -1.13 -16.32 -18.99
CA ARG A 212 -0.75 -17.70 -19.31
C ARG A 212 0.75 -17.89 -19.14
N VAL A 213 1.13 -18.96 -18.46
CA VAL A 213 2.52 -19.26 -18.12
C VAL A 213 2.90 -20.71 -18.38
N VAL A 214 4.20 -20.94 -18.55
CA VAL A 214 4.82 -22.27 -18.57
C VAL A 214 5.94 -22.35 -17.52
N PRO A 215 6.30 -23.55 -17.04
CA PRO A 215 7.41 -23.71 -16.10
C PRO A 215 8.72 -23.13 -16.67
N ALA A 216 9.50 -22.44 -15.84
CA ALA A 216 10.83 -21.95 -16.16
C ALA A 216 11.89 -22.72 -15.35
N PRO A 217 13.05 -23.06 -15.94
CA PRO A 217 14.08 -23.89 -15.29
C PRO A 217 14.72 -23.22 -14.06
N SER A 218 14.94 -21.91 -14.10
CA SER A 218 15.38 -21.12 -12.94
C SER A 218 15.31 -19.61 -13.25
N GLY A 219 15.22 -18.79 -12.20
CA GLY A 219 15.24 -17.32 -12.30
C GLY A 219 13.87 -16.65 -12.18
N GLY A 220 13.85 -15.33 -12.42
CA GLY A 220 12.68 -14.48 -12.26
C GLY A 220 12.58 -13.84 -10.87
N ASN A 221 12.14 -12.59 -10.82
CA ASN A 221 11.91 -11.88 -9.56
C ASN A 221 10.80 -12.58 -8.79
N ALA A 222 10.92 -12.67 -7.46
CA ALA A 222 9.77 -13.11 -6.67
C ALA A 222 8.64 -12.09 -6.85
N ALA A 223 7.45 -12.58 -7.14
CA ALA A 223 6.27 -11.73 -7.08
C ALA A 223 5.95 -11.45 -5.61
N MET A 224 6.50 -10.37 -5.08
CA MET A 224 6.19 -9.85 -3.75
C MET A 224 5.54 -8.48 -3.94
N VAL A 225 4.24 -8.41 -3.64
CA VAL A 225 3.53 -7.13 -3.56
C VAL A 225 3.84 -6.53 -2.20
N GLY A 226 4.68 -5.50 -2.17
CA GLY A 226 4.81 -4.64 -1.00
C GLY A 226 3.61 -3.70 -0.91
N ALA A 227 3.13 -3.42 0.31
CA ALA A 227 1.96 -2.58 0.58
C ALA A 227 2.04 -1.13 0.03
N ASN A 228 3.21 -0.71 -0.48
CA ASN A 228 3.49 0.63 -0.99
C ASN A 228 3.77 0.69 -2.51
N GLY A 229 3.43 -0.33 -3.29
CA GLY A 229 3.64 -0.31 -4.74
C GLY A 229 5.11 -0.34 -5.21
N GLY A 230 6.06 -0.51 -4.29
CA GLY A 230 7.46 -0.78 -4.60
C GLY A 230 7.67 -2.22 -5.05
N LEU A 231 8.34 -2.41 -6.18
CA LEU A 231 8.84 -3.71 -6.65
C LEU A 231 10.04 -4.13 -5.81
N TRP A 232 9.92 -5.24 -5.09
CA TRP A 232 11.05 -5.90 -4.46
C TRP A 232 11.61 -6.93 -5.44
N ALA A 233 12.69 -6.58 -6.14
CA ALA A 233 13.48 -7.59 -6.85
C ALA A 233 14.32 -8.32 -5.79
N THR A 234 13.91 -9.53 -5.43
CA THR A 234 14.71 -10.41 -4.56
C THR A 234 15.88 -10.98 -5.37
N GLY A 235 16.92 -10.16 -5.52
CA GLY A 235 18.26 -10.61 -5.81
C GLY A 235 19.08 -10.51 -4.54
N MET A 236 18.75 -11.28 -3.50
CA MET A 236 19.58 -11.35 -2.30
C MET A 236 20.98 -11.77 -2.73
N ARG A 237 21.92 -10.82 -2.79
CA ARG A 237 23.32 -11.13 -3.09
C ARG A 237 23.91 -11.86 -1.90
N ALA A 238 24.91 -12.70 -2.15
CA ALA A 238 25.65 -13.38 -1.08
C ALA A 238 26.36 -12.40 -0.12
N ASP A 239 26.37 -11.12 -0.48
CA ASP A 239 27.11 -10.03 0.15
C ASP A 239 26.22 -9.15 1.06
N ALA A 240 24.96 -9.55 1.30
CA ALA A 240 24.01 -8.77 2.09
C ALA A 240 24.52 -8.55 3.53
N GLU A 241 24.51 -7.29 3.97
CA GLU A 241 24.92 -6.96 5.33
C GLU A 241 23.79 -7.22 6.34
N LEU A 242 24.13 -7.96 7.39
CA LEU A 242 23.25 -8.26 8.50
C LEU A 242 23.38 -7.22 9.60
N VAL A 243 22.32 -6.45 9.82
CA VAL A 243 22.30 -5.39 10.83
C VAL A 243 21.20 -5.65 11.85
N LYS A 244 21.54 -5.72 13.14
CA LYS A 244 20.58 -6.09 14.21
C LYS A 244 20.17 -4.88 15.06
N ILE A 245 18.90 -4.86 15.44
CA ILE A 245 18.33 -3.97 16.47
C ILE A 245 17.83 -4.85 17.63
N GLY A 246 18.51 -4.78 18.77
CA GLY A 246 18.24 -5.59 19.98
C GLY A 246 19.51 -5.74 20.84
N SER A 247 19.39 -6.22 22.09
CA SER A 247 20.56 -6.36 22.96
C SER A 247 21.55 -7.41 22.43
N ARG A 248 22.85 -7.12 22.53
CA ARG A 248 23.96 -8.01 22.14
C ARG A 248 23.72 -9.45 22.63
N ALA A 249 23.55 -10.37 21.69
CA ALA A 249 23.68 -11.80 21.91
C ALA A 249 24.47 -12.39 20.74
N GLY A 250 25.50 -13.18 21.09
CA GLY A 250 26.62 -13.57 20.23
C GLY A 250 26.27 -14.20 18.89
N GLY A 251 27.14 -13.93 17.91
CA GLY A 251 27.05 -14.33 16.51
C GLY A 251 27.60 -13.20 15.63
N ALA A 252 27.94 -13.49 14.37
CA ALA A 252 28.53 -12.55 13.39
C ALA A 252 27.56 -11.43 12.93
N ARG A 253 26.74 -10.87 13.83
CA ARG A 253 25.77 -9.80 13.58
C ARG A 253 26.29 -8.52 14.22
N ARG A 254 26.32 -7.42 13.49
CA ARG A 254 26.79 -6.12 13.98
C ARG A 254 25.60 -5.27 14.46
N ASP A 255 25.81 -4.52 15.53
CA ASP A 255 24.88 -3.47 15.95
C ASP A 255 24.85 -2.39 14.87
N VAL A 256 23.67 -1.83 14.57
CA VAL A 256 23.51 -0.77 13.56
C VAL A 256 24.48 0.40 13.81
N ARG A 257 24.79 0.71 15.08
CA ARG A 257 25.71 1.78 15.47
C ARG A 257 27.16 1.42 15.23
N ASP A 258 27.51 0.15 15.38
CA ASP A 258 28.84 -0.38 15.12
C ASP A 258 29.11 -0.38 13.59
N VAL A 259 28.09 -0.66 12.77
CA VAL A 259 28.16 -0.54 11.30
C VAL A 259 28.29 0.92 10.86
N ALA A 260 27.51 1.83 11.44
CA ALA A 260 27.57 3.26 11.14
C ALA A 260 28.98 3.84 11.33
N ARG A 261 29.64 3.44 12.43
CA ARG A 261 31.00 3.88 12.76
C ARG A 261 32.02 3.31 11.79
N ALA A 262 31.90 2.03 11.43
CA ALA A 262 32.79 1.40 10.46
C ALA A 262 32.67 2.01 9.06
N CYS A 263 31.46 2.41 8.62
CA CYS A 263 31.27 3.12 7.35
C CYS A 263 31.84 4.54 7.36
N ALA A 264 31.77 5.26 8.49
CA ALA A 264 32.34 6.59 8.62
C ALA A 264 33.88 6.60 8.63
N GLU A 265 34.50 5.47 9.00
CA GLU A 265 35.94 5.28 9.07
C GLU A 265 36.55 4.66 7.80
N ALA A 266 35.72 4.28 6.82
CA ALA A 266 36.18 3.71 5.55
C ALA A 266 36.81 4.80 4.65
N PRO A 267 38.04 4.62 4.14
CA PRO A 267 38.65 5.59 3.23
C PRO A 267 37.90 5.64 1.89
N SER A 268 37.73 6.87 1.37
CA SER A 268 37.04 7.22 0.12
C SER A 268 37.62 6.56 -1.12
#